data_AF-A0A1B7MWI9-F1
#
_entry.id   AF-A0A1B7MWI9-F1
#
_cell.length_a   1.000
_cell.length_b   1.000
_cell.length_c   1.000
_cell.angle_alpha   90.00
_cell.angle_beta   90.00
_cell.angle_gamma   90.00
#
_symmetry.space_group_name_H-M   'P 1'
#
loop_
_entity.id
_entity.type
_entity.pdbx_description
1 polymer ?
#
loop_
_entity_poly.entity_id
_entity_poly.type
_entity_poly.pdbx_seq_one_letter_code
_entity_poly.pdbx_strand_id
1 'polypeptide(L)'
;MSVLQAYSSLSSSSPRSTVSQILRSIAGAPPIDSASCKALTQSLLDDLQAIIIDATPNYLTRDDALSALSAVKSLGKIPYGAQVLASSPNLKCLIILATKLETTPDASNEALKCVANTLLLSEVARTRLLTEEVDGGNLFIDLLQKSTTPEYIFIASRILFLCTASRHQSASFIQSIVETQRTHFPGGGTIIDVIALKLEDLIASMQAGVNMSRDAMSDLLKFVFNLLVHYPKLVPSEVQSPALAAHADDEKVMGDFWNQRLDGILPPLVHAFQASPLSTPNPLTSPLTHIIHALINIPVNQSSRSTWFGARPSSDDQTLPSDAESSHIGLPTSSTISAGHSSLSALPLAMDCVSRAYDILDTALIYFLPGDIDPDDPAVRDLCRAEGDTSLDEIVCPIVILLTRFCLGDNDAKARIRERLVPENLDRTCPLETRPDILGRCMRLLASVYHSRLKDATGEMLYAMCDSNATSLAGYFGYGNVAGFLFHKGIVSAPPPGASSNGPPTTASGLPINPITGTVEGPPEPEMTDEEKEREAEKLFVLFDQLEKTGMLSPSQNPYRKAIQQGLISMDAAK
;
A
#
# COMPACT_ATOMS: atom_id res chain seq x y z
N MET A 1 -28.42 -37.69 19.73
CA MET A 1 -27.38 -37.38 20.74
C MET A 1 -26.73 -36.09 20.32
N SER A 2 -26.65 -35.08 21.19
CA SER A 2 -25.94 -33.85 20.84
C SER A 2 -24.45 -34.11 20.68
N VAL A 3 -23.75 -33.25 19.96
CA VAL A 3 -22.30 -33.40 19.71
C VAL A 3 -21.51 -33.34 21.02
N LEU A 4 -21.93 -32.47 21.96
CA LEU A 4 -21.36 -32.42 23.31
C LEU A 4 -21.56 -33.74 24.07
N GLN A 5 -22.76 -34.35 24.01
CA GLN A 5 -23.03 -35.63 24.66
C GLN A 5 -22.19 -36.75 24.06
N ALA A 6 -22.03 -36.77 22.74
CA ALA A 6 -21.20 -37.75 22.05
C ALA A 6 -19.73 -37.63 22.50
N TYR A 7 -19.19 -36.40 22.54
CA TYR A 7 -17.84 -36.14 23.02
C TYR A 7 -17.66 -36.51 24.50
N SER A 8 -18.59 -36.10 25.37
CA SER A 8 -18.55 -36.37 26.81
C SER A 8 -18.70 -37.86 27.17
N SER A 9 -19.17 -38.68 26.23
CA SER A 9 -19.30 -40.13 26.40
C SER A 9 -18.02 -40.91 26.09
N LEU A 10 -16.98 -40.23 25.59
CA LEU A 10 -15.69 -40.84 25.31
C LEU A 10 -14.98 -41.27 26.60
N SER A 11 -14.27 -42.38 26.52
CA SER A 11 -13.46 -42.92 27.62
C SER A 11 -12.25 -43.69 27.07
N SER A 12 -11.34 -44.12 27.94
CA SER A 12 -10.14 -44.88 27.52
C SER A 12 -10.46 -46.19 26.80
N SER A 13 -11.67 -46.74 26.94
CA SER A 13 -12.14 -47.94 26.23
C SER A 13 -12.80 -47.64 24.88
N SER A 14 -13.01 -46.37 24.52
CA SER A 14 -13.63 -45.99 23.25
C SER A 14 -12.74 -46.34 22.04
N PRO A 15 -13.30 -46.94 20.96
CA PRO A 15 -12.55 -47.23 19.74
C PRO A 15 -11.96 -45.96 19.12
N ARG A 16 -10.73 -46.05 18.59
CA ARG A 16 -10.05 -44.91 17.93
C ARG A 16 -10.85 -44.36 16.75
N SER A 17 -11.53 -45.24 16.00
CA SER A 17 -12.43 -44.85 14.91
C SER A 17 -13.58 -43.96 15.39
N THR A 18 -14.14 -44.25 16.56
CA THR A 18 -15.22 -43.47 17.19
C THR A 18 -14.72 -42.09 17.62
N VAL A 19 -13.55 -42.02 18.29
CA VAL A 19 -12.91 -40.75 18.66
C VAL A 19 -12.69 -39.87 17.43
N SER A 20 -12.04 -40.42 16.40
CA SER A 20 -11.78 -39.72 15.14
C SER A 20 -13.06 -39.27 14.43
N GLN A 21 -14.13 -40.06 14.47
CA GLN A 21 -15.42 -39.70 13.86
C GLN A 21 -16.10 -38.55 14.60
N ILE A 22 -16.07 -38.55 15.93
CA ILE A 22 -16.63 -37.48 16.75
C ILE A 22 -15.86 -36.17 16.53
N LEU A 23 -14.52 -36.20 16.58
CA LEU A 23 -13.69 -35.03 16.32
C LEU A 23 -13.94 -34.45 14.92
N ARG A 24 -14.04 -35.31 13.89
CA ARG A 24 -14.42 -34.88 12.53
C ARG A 24 -15.82 -34.27 12.48
N SER A 25 -16.78 -34.84 13.21
CA SER A 25 -18.13 -34.29 13.29
C SER A 25 -18.14 -32.90 13.93
N ILE A 26 -17.28 -32.64 14.92
CA ILE A 26 -17.16 -31.31 15.54
C ILE A 26 -16.47 -30.33 14.58
N ALA A 27 -15.39 -30.76 13.94
CA ALA A 27 -14.66 -29.96 12.97
C ALA A 27 -15.53 -29.53 11.77
N GLY A 28 -16.55 -30.32 11.43
CA GLY A 28 -17.59 -29.98 10.45
C GLY A 28 -18.52 -28.81 10.84
N ALA A 29 -18.31 -28.16 11.99
CA ALA A 29 -19.06 -27.01 12.50
C ALA A 29 -20.60 -27.23 12.55
N PRO A 30 -21.07 -28.27 13.24
CA PRO A 30 -22.50 -28.56 13.34
C PRO A 30 -23.24 -27.44 14.10
N PRO A 31 -24.55 -27.25 13.85
CA PRO A 31 -25.36 -26.32 14.63
C PRO A 31 -25.29 -26.68 16.13
N ILE A 32 -24.83 -25.73 16.94
CA ILE A 32 -24.60 -25.93 18.38
C ILE A 32 -25.07 -24.71 19.15
N ASP A 33 -25.74 -24.92 20.28
CA ASP A 33 -26.19 -23.84 21.15
C ASP A 33 -25.01 -23.19 21.90
N SER A 34 -25.22 -21.98 22.44
CA SER A 34 -24.17 -21.21 23.11
C SER A 34 -23.54 -21.95 24.30
N ALA A 35 -24.34 -22.60 25.13
CA ALA A 35 -23.85 -23.28 26.33
C ALA A 35 -23.02 -24.52 25.95
N SER A 36 -23.53 -25.33 25.02
CA SER A 36 -22.82 -26.51 24.52
C SER A 36 -21.54 -26.14 23.79
N CYS A 37 -21.53 -25.05 23.02
CA CYS A 37 -20.34 -24.57 22.32
C CYS A 37 -19.23 -24.18 23.31
N LYS A 38 -19.58 -23.43 24.36
CA LYS A 38 -18.61 -23.02 25.39
C LYS A 38 -18.05 -24.22 26.14
N ALA A 39 -18.93 -25.11 26.61
CA ALA A 39 -18.53 -26.31 27.34
C ALA A 39 -17.63 -27.21 26.49
N LEU A 40 -18.03 -27.50 25.24
CA LEU A 40 -17.28 -28.36 24.34
C LEU A 40 -15.90 -27.77 24.00
N THR A 41 -15.83 -26.45 23.78
CA THR A 41 -14.56 -25.76 23.51
C THR A 41 -13.60 -25.89 24.68
N GLN A 42 -14.08 -25.68 25.91
CA GLN A 42 -13.26 -25.80 27.11
C GLN A 42 -12.82 -27.26 27.33
N SER A 43 -13.74 -28.23 27.23
CA SER A 43 -13.40 -29.65 27.41
C SER A 43 -12.34 -30.14 26.42
N LEU A 44 -12.45 -29.80 25.14
CA LEU A 44 -11.43 -30.14 24.13
C LEU A 44 -10.06 -29.54 24.48
N LEU A 45 -10.03 -28.31 24.97
CA LEU A 45 -8.79 -27.63 25.34
C LEU A 45 -8.17 -28.24 26.61
N ASP A 46 -8.99 -28.55 27.61
CA ASP A 46 -8.56 -29.22 28.84
C ASP A 46 -7.99 -30.62 28.53
N ASP A 47 -8.63 -31.39 27.64
CA ASP A 47 -8.15 -32.71 27.22
C ASP A 47 -6.84 -32.62 26.42
N LEU A 48 -6.71 -31.61 25.55
CA LEU A 48 -5.46 -31.33 24.83
C LEU A 48 -4.33 -30.92 25.77
N GLN A 49 -4.62 -30.06 26.75
CA GLN A 49 -3.66 -29.67 27.78
C GLN A 49 -3.20 -30.89 28.59
N ALA A 50 -4.17 -31.70 29.05
CA ALA A 50 -3.93 -32.90 29.81
C ALA A 50 -2.94 -33.83 29.11
N ILE A 51 -3.10 -34.09 27.81
CA ILE A 51 -2.27 -35.04 27.07
C ILE A 51 -0.95 -34.47 26.53
N ILE A 52 -0.92 -33.21 26.09
CA ILE A 52 0.26 -32.61 25.42
C ILE A 52 1.16 -31.85 26.40
N ILE A 53 0.57 -31.16 27.38
CA ILE A 53 1.28 -30.27 28.30
C ILE A 53 1.57 -31.01 29.61
N ASP A 54 0.52 -31.55 30.23
CA ASP A 54 0.60 -32.13 31.57
C ASP A 54 1.02 -33.61 31.55
N ALA A 55 1.00 -34.25 30.37
CA ALA A 55 1.29 -35.67 30.16
C ALA A 55 0.45 -36.60 31.07
N THR A 56 -0.77 -36.19 31.38
CA THR A 56 -1.74 -36.94 32.19
C THR A 56 -2.54 -37.91 31.31
N PRO A 57 -2.91 -39.09 31.84
CA PRO A 57 -3.71 -40.05 31.08
C PRO A 57 -5.06 -39.46 30.66
N ASN A 58 -5.32 -39.47 29.36
CA ASN A 58 -6.58 -39.02 28.76
C ASN A 58 -7.05 -40.06 27.72
N TYR A 59 -8.31 -39.99 27.29
CA TYR A 59 -8.82 -40.82 26.20
C TYR A 59 -8.36 -40.33 24.83
N LEU A 60 -7.92 -39.07 24.69
CA LEU A 60 -7.19 -38.57 23.52
C LEU A 60 -5.72 -38.97 23.57
N THR A 61 -5.11 -39.19 22.41
CA THR A 61 -3.66 -39.38 22.27
C THR A 61 -3.01 -38.19 21.54
N ARG A 62 -1.68 -38.17 21.50
CA ARG A 62 -0.92 -37.18 20.73
C ARG A 62 -1.25 -37.22 19.22
N ASP A 63 -1.61 -38.40 18.69
CA ASP A 63 -2.00 -38.55 17.29
C ASP A 63 -3.36 -37.92 16.98
N ASP A 64 -4.23 -37.80 18.00
CA ASP A 64 -5.54 -37.14 17.88
C ASP A 64 -5.42 -35.61 17.89
N ALA A 65 -4.25 -35.04 18.24
CA ALA A 65 -4.06 -33.61 18.48
C ALA A 65 -4.45 -32.73 17.28
N LEU A 66 -4.08 -33.11 16.06
CA LEU A 66 -4.46 -32.37 14.85
C LEU A 66 -5.99 -32.32 14.68
N SER A 67 -6.67 -33.46 14.85
CA SER A 67 -8.12 -33.54 14.68
C SER A 67 -8.85 -32.76 15.79
N ALA A 68 -8.36 -32.84 17.02
CA ALA A 68 -8.90 -32.11 18.16
C ALA A 68 -8.69 -30.59 18.02
N LEU A 69 -7.50 -30.15 17.61
CA LEU A 69 -7.24 -28.74 17.33
C LEU A 69 -8.08 -28.24 16.15
N SER A 70 -8.35 -29.08 15.14
CA SER A 70 -9.25 -28.69 14.05
C SER A 70 -10.70 -28.51 14.54
N ALA A 71 -11.15 -29.35 15.45
CA ALA A 71 -12.43 -29.17 16.14
C ALA A 71 -12.46 -27.86 16.95
N VAL A 72 -11.41 -27.58 17.73
CA VAL A 72 -11.26 -26.31 18.48
C VAL A 72 -11.27 -25.11 17.53
N LYS A 73 -10.57 -25.18 16.39
CA LYS A 73 -10.55 -24.13 15.38
C LYS A 73 -11.93 -23.84 14.83
N SER A 74 -12.71 -24.88 14.52
CA SER A 74 -14.08 -24.73 14.02
C SER A 74 -15.02 -24.13 15.05
N LEU A 75 -14.92 -24.54 16.32
CA LEU A 75 -15.68 -23.93 17.41
C LEU A 75 -15.24 -22.48 17.66
N GLY A 76 -13.95 -22.18 17.51
CA GLY A 76 -13.38 -20.84 17.64
C GLY A 76 -13.82 -19.87 16.54
N LYS A 77 -14.44 -20.33 15.45
CA LYS A 77 -15.09 -19.45 14.46
C LYS A 77 -16.45 -18.94 14.93
N ILE A 78 -17.02 -19.56 15.96
CA ILE A 78 -18.29 -19.16 16.57
C ILE A 78 -17.98 -18.15 17.68
N PRO A 79 -18.68 -17.00 17.78
CA PRO A 79 -18.39 -15.98 18.79
C PRO A 79 -18.30 -16.51 20.23
N TYR A 80 -19.14 -17.49 20.59
CA TYR A 80 -19.14 -18.11 21.91
C TYR A 80 -17.92 -18.99 22.18
N GLY A 81 -17.45 -19.74 21.18
CA GLY A 81 -16.21 -20.52 21.28
C GLY A 81 -14.99 -19.61 21.33
N ALA A 82 -14.95 -18.58 20.48
CA ALA A 82 -13.92 -17.54 20.52
C ALA A 82 -13.84 -16.84 21.90
N GLN A 83 -14.98 -16.59 22.55
CA GLN A 83 -15.02 -16.01 23.90
C GLN A 83 -14.32 -16.91 24.94
N VAL A 84 -14.46 -18.24 24.83
CA VAL A 84 -13.74 -19.19 25.70
C VAL A 84 -12.25 -19.16 25.40
N LEU A 85 -11.86 -19.23 24.13
CA LEU A 85 -10.45 -19.22 23.73
C LEU A 85 -9.75 -17.89 24.07
N ALA A 86 -10.49 -16.79 24.15
CA ALA A 86 -9.98 -15.46 24.46
C ALA A 86 -9.56 -15.24 25.93
N SER A 87 -9.73 -16.23 26.83
CA SER A 87 -9.23 -16.13 28.19
C SER A 87 -7.69 -16.22 28.22
N SER A 88 -7.02 -15.51 29.14
CA SER A 88 -5.56 -15.59 29.30
C SER A 88 -5.04 -17.03 29.44
N PRO A 89 -5.61 -17.90 30.31
CA PRO A 89 -5.11 -19.27 30.44
C PRO A 89 -5.29 -20.09 29.16
N ASN A 90 -6.39 -19.88 28.42
CA ASN A 90 -6.65 -20.63 27.20
C ASN A 90 -5.77 -20.16 26.03
N LEU A 91 -5.52 -18.86 25.91
CA LEU A 91 -4.54 -18.33 24.94
C LEU A 91 -3.15 -18.89 25.23
N LYS A 92 -2.72 -18.86 26.50
CA LYS A 92 -1.44 -19.41 26.92
C LYS A 92 -1.34 -20.92 26.66
N CYS A 93 -2.41 -21.66 26.95
CA CYS A 93 -2.50 -23.09 26.65
C CYS A 93 -2.31 -23.34 25.14
N LEU A 94 -3.02 -22.64 24.25
CA LEU A 94 -2.87 -22.79 22.81
C LEU A 94 -1.44 -22.50 22.31
N ILE A 95 -0.78 -21.47 22.86
CA ILE A 95 0.61 -21.13 22.50
C ILE A 95 1.58 -22.22 22.95
N ILE A 96 1.41 -22.74 24.17
CA ILE A 96 2.22 -23.86 24.67
C ILE A 96 1.97 -25.12 23.86
N LEU A 97 0.71 -25.41 23.49
CA LEU A 97 0.35 -26.54 22.63
C LEU A 97 1.09 -26.45 21.29
N ALA A 98 1.07 -25.29 20.63
CA ALA A 98 1.79 -25.09 19.38
C ALA A 98 3.30 -25.36 19.53
N THR A 99 3.90 -24.85 20.60
CA THR A 99 5.33 -25.05 20.88
C THR A 99 5.65 -26.52 21.16
N LYS A 100 4.83 -27.20 21.97
CA LYS A 100 5.02 -28.62 22.29
C LYS A 100 4.76 -29.54 21.10
N LEU A 101 4.04 -29.08 20.08
CA LEU A 101 3.72 -29.82 18.86
C LEU A 101 4.64 -29.47 17.69
N GLU A 102 5.80 -28.81 17.93
CA GLU A 102 6.74 -28.41 16.88
C GLU A 102 7.21 -29.57 15.97
N THR A 103 7.28 -30.80 16.50
CA THR A 103 7.63 -32.01 15.75
C THR A 103 6.51 -32.53 14.84
N THR A 104 5.31 -31.96 14.97
CA THR A 104 4.08 -32.28 14.21
C THR A 104 3.53 -30.99 13.61
N PRO A 105 4.12 -30.49 12.52
CA PRO A 105 3.91 -29.12 12.04
C PRO A 105 2.45 -28.81 11.72
N ASP A 106 1.69 -29.77 11.18
CA ASP A 106 0.26 -29.59 10.90
C ASP A 106 -0.55 -29.28 12.18
N ALA A 107 -0.28 -30.01 13.27
CA ALA A 107 -0.96 -29.81 14.54
C ALA A 107 -0.52 -28.49 15.19
N SER A 108 0.77 -28.17 15.16
CA SER A 108 1.29 -26.87 15.62
C SER A 108 0.61 -25.71 14.87
N ASN A 109 0.59 -25.77 13.54
CA ASN A 109 -0.07 -24.77 12.70
C ASN A 109 -1.56 -24.63 13.01
N GLU A 110 -2.26 -25.74 13.28
CA GLU A 110 -3.67 -25.72 13.64
C GLU A 110 -3.91 -25.02 15.00
N ALA A 111 -3.03 -25.22 15.98
CA ALA A 111 -3.07 -24.49 17.25
C ALA A 111 -2.82 -22.98 17.06
N LEU A 112 -1.81 -22.61 16.26
CA LEU A 112 -1.53 -21.20 15.95
C LEU A 112 -2.70 -20.54 15.19
N LYS A 113 -3.35 -21.27 14.27
CA LYS A 113 -4.57 -20.81 13.58
C LYS A 113 -5.74 -20.60 14.55
N CYS A 114 -5.86 -21.40 15.62
CA CYS A 114 -6.85 -21.14 16.68
C CYS A 114 -6.59 -19.80 17.37
N VAL A 115 -5.33 -19.49 17.69
CA VAL A 115 -4.94 -18.19 18.27
C VAL A 115 -5.30 -17.05 17.31
N ALA A 116 -4.85 -17.12 16.05
CA ALA A 116 -5.11 -16.07 15.07
C ALA A 116 -6.61 -15.79 14.85
N ASN A 117 -7.44 -16.84 14.73
CA ASN A 117 -8.89 -16.67 14.58
C ASN A 117 -9.55 -16.07 15.83
N THR A 118 -9.07 -16.45 17.02
CA THR A 118 -9.55 -15.88 18.28
C THR A 118 -9.26 -14.38 18.35
N LEU A 119 -8.05 -13.96 17.97
CA LEU A 119 -7.65 -12.55 17.90
C LEU A 119 -8.43 -11.77 16.83
N LEU A 120 -8.77 -12.42 15.71
CA LEU A 120 -9.57 -11.78 14.67
C LEU A 120 -10.96 -11.40 15.20
N LEU A 121 -11.61 -12.31 15.93
CA LEU A 121 -12.98 -12.14 16.43
C LEU A 121 -13.09 -11.40 17.77
N SER A 122 -12.02 -11.37 18.57
CA SER A 122 -12.04 -10.83 19.93
C SER A 122 -10.96 -9.79 20.15
N GLU A 123 -11.36 -8.53 20.30
CA GLU A 123 -10.46 -7.43 20.67
C GLU A 123 -9.87 -7.62 22.08
N VAL A 124 -10.65 -8.20 23.00
CA VAL A 124 -10.18 -8.57 24.35
C VAL A 124 -9.05 -9.61 24.28
N ALA A 125 -9.08 -10.53 23.31
CA ALA A 125 -7.99 -11.47 23.13
C ALA A 125 -6.70 -10.77 22.69
N ARG A 126 -6.78 -9.73 21.84
CA ARG A 126 -5.62 -8.94 21.39
C ARG A 126 -4.90 -8.26 22.55
N THR A 127 -5.66 -7.64 23.45
CA THR A 127 -5.09 -6.99 24.64
C THR A 127 -4.54 -8.01 25.64
N ARG A 128 -5.26 -9.10 25.92
CA ARG A 128 -4.79 -10.18 26.83
C ARG A 128 -3.52 -10.85 26.34
N LEU A 129 -3.38 -11.06 25.03
CA LEU A 129 -2.17 -11.65 24.44
C LEU A 129 -0.89 -10.89 24.83
N LEU A 130 -0.99 -9.56 24.99
CA LEU A 130 0.13 -8.67 25.30
C LEU A 130 0.38 -8.50 26.80
N THR A 131 -0.46 -9.08 27.67
CA THR A 131 -0.25 -9.02 29.12
C THR A 131 0.91 -9.89 29.55
N GLU A 132 1.57 -9.53 30.66
CA GLU A 132 2.66 -10.32 31.25
C GLU A 132 2.27 -11.77 31.59
N GLU A 133 0.98 -12.02 31.82
CA GLU A 133 0.46 -13.37 32.11
C GLU A 133 0.65 -14.33 30.93
N VAL A 134 0.38 -13.84 29.71
CA VAL A 134 0.45 -14.63 28.47
C VAL A 134 1.80 -14.45 27.78
N ASP A 135 2.33 -13.22 27.78
CA ASP A 135 3.55 -12.78 27.07
C ASP A 135 3.58 -13.23 25.59
N GLY A 136 2.40 -13.30 24.96
CA GLY A 136 2.24 -13.83 23.62
C GLY A 136 2.98 -12.97 22.59
N GLY A 137 3.02 -11.66 22.79
CA GLY A 137 3.73 -10.73 21.91
C GLY A 137 5.20 -11.13 21.68
N ASN A 138 5.98 -11.33 22.74
CA ASN A 138 7.38 -11.73 22.61
C ASN A 138 7.53 -13.15 22.05
N LEU A 139 6.69 -14.09 22.48
CA LEU A 139 6.69 -15.46 21.98
C LEU A 139 6.45 -15.53 20.45
N PHE A 140 5.54 -14.70 19.92
CA PHE A 140 5.25 -14.67 18.49
C PHE A 140 6.33 -13.97 17.67
N ILE A 141 7.08 -13.04 18.26
CA ILE A 141 8.26 -12.50 17.61
C ILE A 141 9.38 -13.54 17.56
N ASP A 142 9.62 -14.28 18.65
CA ASP A 142 10.60 -15.36 18.68
C ASP A 142 10.23 -16.47 17.68
N LEU A 143 8.94 -16.78 17.56
CA LEU A 143 8.43 -17.68 16.52
C LEU A 143 8.73 -17.13 15.12
N LEU A 144 8.42 -15.87 14.85
CA LEU A 144 8.70 -15.23 13.55
C LEU A 144 10.19 -15.30 13.21
N GLN A 145 11.06 -15.01 14.19
CA GLN A 145 12.52 -15.06 14.01
C GLN A 145 13.01 -16.46 13.64
N LYS A 146 12.51 -17.51 14.30
CA LYS A 146 12.90 -18.91 14.06
C LYS A 146 12.27 -19.52 12.81
N SER A 147 11.18 -18.93 12.31
CA SER A 147 10.41 -19.48 11.19
C SER A 147 11.17 -19.40 9.87
N THR A 148 11.27 -20.53 9.17
CA THR A 148 11.86 -20.61 7.83
C THR A 148 10.85 -20.95 6.74
N THR A 149 9.65 -21.42 7.12
CA THR A 149 8.60 -21.75 6.15
C THR A 149 7.61 -20.60 6.00
N PRO A 150 7.07 -20.36 4.78
CA PRO A 150 6.06 -19.33 4.57
C PRO A 150 4.82 -19.48 5.46
N GLU A 151 4.40 -20.70 5.79
CA GLU A 151 3.21 -20.92 6.61
C GLU A 151 3.38 -20.41 8.06
N TYR A 152 4.52 -20.68 8.70
CA TYR A 152 4.78 -20.15 10.05
C TYR A 152 4.97 -18.63 10.02
N ILE A 153 5.69 -18.10 9.02
CA ILE A 153 5.85 -16.64 8.84
C ILE A 153 4.49 -15.96 8.66
N PHE A 154 3.62 -16.54 7.84
CA PHE A 154 2.25 -16.07 7.61
C PHE A 154 1.44 -16.02 8.91
N ILE A 155 1.41 -17.10 9.69
CA ILE A 155 0.59 -17.15 10.91
C ILE A 155 1.15 -16.23 12.01
N ALA A 156 2.47 -16.22 12.22
CA ALA A 156 3.11 -15.34 13.18
C ALA A 156 2.87 -13.86 12.83
N SER A 157 3.07 -13.51 11.54
CA SER A 157 2.82 -12.15 11.05
C SER A 157 1.36 -11.73 11.22
N ARG A 158 0.38 -12.63 11.01
CA ARG A 158 -1.04 -12.32 11.25
C ARG A 158 -1.34 -12.05 12.70
N ILE A 159 -0.78 -12.84 13.61
CA ILE A 159 -1.00 -12.65 15.05
C ILE A 159 -0.40 -11.31 15.49
N LEU A 160 0.81 -11.00 15.02
CA LEU A 160 1.48 -9.73 15.28
C LEU A 160 0.74 -8.54 14.66
N PHE A 161 0.24 -8.67 13.44
CA PHE A 161 -0.61 -7.67 12.79
C PHE A 161 -1.89 -7.42 13.62
N LEU A 162 -2.58 -8.47 14.04
CA LEU A 162 -3.83 -8.35 14.81
C LEU A 162 -3.58 -7.71 16.19
N CYS A 163 -2.51 -8.06 16.89
CA CYS A 163 -2.21 -7.46 18.20
C CYS A 163 -1.66 -6.03 18.10
N THR A 164 -1.19 -5.60 16.92
CA THR A 164 -0.72 -4.23 16.67
C THR A 164 -1.71 -3.35 15.91
N ALA A 165 -2.94 -3.83 15.64
CA ALA A 165 -3.94 -3.13 14.85
C ALA A 165 -4.45 -1.82 15.49
N SER A 166 -4.28 -1.65 16.80
CA SER A 166 -4.69 -0.44 17.53
C SER A 166 -3.51 0.18 18.25
N ARG A 167 -3.10 1.38 17.83
CA ARG A 167 -2.07 2.19 18.50
C ARG A 167 -2.33 2.35 20.00
N HIS A 168 -3.58 2.56 20.39
CA HIS A 168 -3.93 2.82 21.80
C HIS A 168 -3.71 1.60 22.69
N GLN A 169 -4.03 0.41 22.19
CA GLN A 169 -3.95 -0.84 22.96
C GLN A 169 -2.55 -1.45 22.95
N SER A 170 -1.79 -1.22 21.89
CA SER A 170 -0.49 -1.87 21.66
C SER A 170 0.70 -0.92 21.78
N ALA A 171 0.49 0.33 22.24
CA ALA A 171 1.53 1.36 22.34
C ALA A 171 2.80 0.87 23.06
N SER A 172 2.64 0.33 24.27
CA SER A 172 3.76 -0.16 25.08
C SER A 172 4.48 -1.32 24.39
N PHE A 173 3.73 -2.25 23.79
CA PHE A 173 4.28 -3.38 23.06
C PHE A 173 5.08 -2.94 21.83
N ILE A 174 4.49 -2.10 20.97
CA ILE A 174 5.13 -1.56 19.76
C ILE A 174 6.43 -0.82 20.13
N GLN A 175 6.37 0.04 21.14
CA GLN A 175 7.55 0.76 21.62
C GLN A 175 8.62 -0.22 22.11
N SER A 176 8.23 -1.19 22.96
CA SER A 176 9.15 -2.18 23.52
C SER A 176 9.84 -3.00 22.44
N ILE A 177 9.13 -3.51 21.43
CA ILE A 177 9.74 -4.40 20.41
C ILE A 177 10.68 -3.66 19.45
N VAL A 178 10.45 -2.37 19.20
CA VAL A 178 11.33 -1.54 18.36
C VAL A 178 12.57 -1.09 19.14
N GLU A 179 12.44 -0.82 20.44
CA GLU A 179 13.55 -0.31 21.26
C GLU A 179 14.43 -1.41 21.87
N THR A 180 13.90 -2.62 22.06
CA THR A 180 14.63 -3.73 22.71
C THR A 180 15.60 -4.41 21.75
N GLN A 181 16.87 -4.47 22.13
CA GLN A 181 17.87 -5.30 21.48
C GLN A 181 17.63 -6.78 21.80
N ARG A 182 17.65 -7.63 20.78
CA ARG A 182 17.44 -9.07 20.93
C ARG A 182 18.74 -9.83 21.13
N THR A 183 18.74 -10.69 22.15
CA THR A 183 19.89 -11.51 22.58
C THR A 183 20.27 -12.62 21.60
N HIS A 184 19.36 -13.04 20.72
CA HIS A 184 19.55 -14.17 19.79
C HIS A 184 19.91 -13.77 18.36
N PHE A 185 20.20 -12.48 18.11
CA PHE A 185 20.72 -12.02 16.83
C PHE A 185 22.24 -11.79 16.95
N PRO A 186 23.08 -12.32 16.04
CA PRO A 186 24.50 -11.98 16.02
C PRO A 186 24.66 -10.46 15.91
N GLY A 187 25.14 -9.79 16.96
CA GLY A 187 25.33 -8.33 17.00
C GLY A 187 24.22 -7.50 17.67
N GLY A 188 23.21 -8.10 18.32
CA GLY A 188 22.22 -7.34 19.10
C GLY A 188 21.15 -6.62 18.29
N GLY A 189 20.67 -7.23 17.21
CA GLY A 189 19.62 -6.71 16.33
C GLY A 189 18.25 -6.51 17.00
N THR A 190 17.37 -5.77 16.33
CA THR A 190 16.03 -5.37 16.75
C THR A 190 14.95 -6.16 16.00
N ILE A 191 13.66 -5.85 16.22
CA ILE A 191 12.58 -6.38 15.37
C ILE A 191 12.75 -6.01 13.89
N ILE A 192 13.39 -4.88 13.58
CA ILE A 192 13.60 -4.45 12.19
C ILE A 192 14.54 -5.42 11.47
N ASP A 193 15.56 -5.93 12.16
CA ASP A 193 16.48 -6.92 11.59
C ASP A 193 15.80 -8.29 11.36
N VAL A 194 14.90 -8.68 12.27
CA VAL A 194 14.07 -9.89 12.10
C VAL A 194 13.17 -9.74 10.87
N ILE A 195 12.49 -8.61 10.74
CA ILE A 195 11.61 -8.35 9.60
C ILE A 195 12.40 -8.30 8.30
N ALA A 196 13.55 -7.62 8.28
CA ALA A 196 14.44 -7.54 7.12
C ALA A 196 14.83 -8.95 6.64
N LEU A 197 15.26 -9.81 7.57
CA LEU A 197 15.59 -11.20 7.26
C LEU A 197 14.38 -11.97 6.70
N LYS A 198 13.18 -11.80 7.28
CA LYS A 198 11.97 -12.46 6.77
C LYS A 198 11.50 -11.93 5.41
N LEU A 199 11.69 -10.64 5.12
CA LEU A 199 11.43 -10.07 3.80
C LEU A 199 12.33 -10.75 2.75
N GLU A 200 13.63 -10.89 3.03
CA GLU A 200 14.57 -11.57 2.13
C GLU A 200 14.23 -13.05 1.92
N ASP A 201 13.94 -13.79 3.00
CA ASP A 201 13.49 -15.20 2.93
C ASP A 201 12.26 -15.36 2.01
N LEU A 202 11.31 -14.42 2.12
CA LEU A 202 10.08 -14.45 1.34
C LEU A 202 10.28 -13.99 -0.10
N ILE A 203 11.17 -13.03 -0.38
CA ILE A 203 11.57 -12.69 -1.75
C ILE A 203 12.11 -13.93 -2.45
N ALA A 204 13.07 -14.62 -1.83
CA ALA A 204 13.63 -15.86 -2.37
C ALA A 204 12.56 -16.95 -2.55
N SER A 205 11.65 -17.11 -1.58
CA SER A 205 10.56 -18.08 -1.65
C SER A 205 9.57 -17.78 -2.77
N MET A 206 9.24 -16.50 -3.02
CA MET A 206 8.37 -16.09 -4.12
C MET A 206 9.02 -16.34 -5.48
N GLN A 207 10.31 -16.05 -5.62
CA GLN A 207 11.07 -16.33 -6.85
C GLN A 207 11.17 -17.83 -7.12
N ALA A 208 11.29 -18.64 -6.07
CA ALA A 208 11.27 -20.10 -6.15
C ALA A 208 9.86 -20.70 -6.34
N GLY A 209 8.79 -19.87 -6.36
CA GLY A 209 7.42 -20.34 -6.54
C GLY A 209 6.87 -21.15 -5.37
N VAL A 210 7.38 -20.94 -4.15
CA VAL A 210 6.91 -21.65 -2.95
C VAL A 210 5.48 -21.22 -2.61
N ASN A 211 4.60 -22.20 -2.37
CA ASN A 211 3.22 -21.97 -1.97
C ASN A 211 3.13 -21.06 -0.73
N MET A 212 2.09 -20.23 -0.68
CA MET A 212 1.83 -19.26 0.41
C MET A 212 2.90 -18.18 0.61
N SER A 213 3.99 -18.13 -0.16
CA SER A 213 5.02 -17.09 -0.02
C SER A 213 4.46 -15.67 -0.22
N ARG A 214 3.58 -15.48 -1.21
CA ARG A 214 2.90 -14.20 -1.46
C ARG A 214 1.94 -13.82 -0.32
N ASP A 215 1.20 -14.78 0.23
CA ASP A 215 0.28 -14.55 1.35
C ASP A 215 1.06 -14.19 2.63
N ALA A 216 2.15 -14.91 2.89
CA ALA A 216 3.07 -14.65 4.00
C ALA A 216 3.70 -13.25 3.90
N MET A 217 4.16 -12.87 2.70
CA MET A 217 4.67 -11.52 2.41
C MET A 217 3.62 -10.46 2.69
N SER A 218 2.39 -10.69 2.25
CA SER A 218 1.27 -9.77 2.46
C SER A 218 0.98 -9.56 3.94
N ASP A 219 0.89 -10.64 4.74
CA ASP A 219 0.64 -10.54 6.17
C ASP A 219 1.82 -9.95 6.95
N LEU A 220 3.06 -10.24 6.56
CA LEU A 220 4.25 -9.60 7.13
C LEU A 220 4.22 -8.09 6.87
N LEU A 221 3.93 -7.66 5.65
CA LEU A 221 3.87 -6.25 5.28
C LEU A 221 2.74 -5.49 6.00
N LYS A 222 1.62 -6.15 6.32
CA LYS A 222 0.58 -5.55 7.18
C LYS A 222 1.09 -5.28 8.59
N PHE A 223 1.85 -6.21 9.17
CA PHE A 223 2.51 -5.99 10.45
C PHE A 223 3.55 -4.85 10.36
N VAL A 224 4.38 -4.84 9.31
CA VAL A 224 5.33 -3.75 9.05
C VAL A 224 4.62 -2.40 8.95
N PHE A 225 3.51 -2.33 8.22
CA PHE A 225 2.71 -1.12 8.07
C PHE A 225 2.24 -0.58 9.43
N ASN A 226 1.75 -1.44 10.33
CA ASN A 226 1.36 -1.02 11.67
C ASN A 226 2.55 -0.40 12.43
N LEU A 227 3.75 -0.98 12.34
CA LEU A 227 4.96 -0.41 12.97
C LEU A 227 5.30 0.96 12.37
N LEU A 228 5.32 1.08 11.04
CA LEU A 228 5.64 2.32 10.32
C LEU A 228 4.65 3.45 10.66
N VAL A 229 3.36 3.13 10.81
CA VAL A 229 2.32 4.12 11.10
C VAL A 229 2.26 4.49 12.58
N HIS A 230 2.44 3.51 13.48
CA HIS A 230 2.22 3.72 14.90
C HIS A 230 3.47 4.17 15.65
N TYR A 231 4.63 3.57 15.41
CA TYR A 231 5.83 3.85 16.21
C TYR A 231 6.25 5.33 16.18
N PRO A 232 6.32 6.03 15.02
CA PRO A 232 6.69 7.45 15.00
C PRO A 232 5.71 8.36 15.75
N LYS A 233 4.47 7.91 15.95
CA LYS A 233 3.47 8.65 16.72
C LYS A 233 3.65 8.49 18.24
N LEU A 234 4.26 7.38 18.67
CA LEU A 234 4.44 7.01 20.08
C LEU A 234 5.69 7.61 20.73
N VAL A 235 6.76 7.81 19.95
CA VAL A 235 8.05 8.33 20.43
C VAL A 235 8.37 9.71 19.86
N PRO A 236 9.31 10.47 20.47
CA PRO A 236 9.86 11.67 19.85
C PRO A 236 10.41 11.33 18.45
N SER A 237 9.93 12.05 17.43
CA SER A 237 10.21 11.77 16.02
C SER A 237 10.37 13.07 15.26
N GLU A 238 11.19 13.04 14.22
CA GLU A 238 11.51 14.20 13.38
C GLU A 238 10.34 14.52 12.43
N VAL A 239 9.97 15.80 12.35
CA VAL A 239 8.96 16.29 11.41
C VAL A 239 9.56 16.32 10.01
N GLN A 240 8.90 15.67 9.05
CA GLN A 240 9.39 15.50 7.69
C GLN A 240 8.95 16.62 6.73
N SER A 241 7.94 17.42 7.08
CA SER A 241 7.45 18.54 6.27
C SER A 241 7.56 19.87 7.00
N PRO A 242 8.29 20.88 6.47
CA PRO A 242 8.41 22.21 7.07
C PRO A 242 7.07 22.94 7.23
N ALA A 243 6.09 22.66 6.35
CA ALA A 243 4.78 23.30 6.36
C ALA A 243 3.92 22.93 7.59
N LEU A 244 4.22 21.80 8.25
CA LEU A 244 3.46 21.27 9.39
C LEU A 244 4.01 21.72 10.75
N ALA A 245 5.18 22.36 10.79
CA ALA A 245 5.77 22.85 12.04
C ALA A 245 4.94 23.96 12.72
N ALA A 246 3.95 24.54 12.03
CA ALA A 246 3.10 25.64 12.51
C ALA A 246 1.78 25.18 13.19
N HIS A 247 1.37 23.91 13.03
CA HIS A 247 0.10 23.37 13.57
C HIS A 247 0.35 22.10 14.40
N ALA A 248 1.07 22.26 15.52
CA ALA A 248 1.52 21.14 16.37
C ALA A 248 0.42 20.45 17.19
N ASP A 249 -0.82 20.95 17.16
CA ASP A 249 -1.95 20.48 17.98
C ASP A 249 -2.93 19.56 17.22
N ASP A 250 -2.71 19.34 15.93
CA ASP A 250 -3.51 18.42 15.12
C ASP A 250 -2.98 16.97 15.17
N GLU A 251 -3.90 16.02 14.98
CA GLU A 251 -3.66 14.58 15.01
C GLU A 251 -2.47 14.21 14.09
N LYS A 252 -1.40 13.64 14.67
CA LYS A 252 -0.18 13.28 13.90
C LYS A 252 -0.55 12.47 12.65
N VAL A 253 -0.41 13.08 11.48
CA VAL A 253 -0.74 12.47 10.19
C VAL A 253 0.36 11.48 9.76
N MET A 254 -0.03 10.50 8.96
CA MET A 254 0.84 9.44 8.44
C MET A 254 1.92 10.03 7.50
N GLY A 255 3.18 9.61 7.67
CA GLY A 255 4.30 10.04 6.82
C GLY A 255 4.93 11.40 7.18
N ASP A 256 4.35 12.14 8.13
CA ASP A 256 4.86 13.45 8.56
C ASP A 256 5.88 13.38 9.70
N PHE A 257 5.96 12.23 10.36
CA PHE A 257 6.88 11.97 11.46
C PHE A 257 7.70 10.72 11.16
N TRP A 258 9.00 10.78 11.42
CA TRP A 258 9.90 9.64 11.22
C TRP A 258 10.87 9.46 12.38
N ASN A 259 11.21 8.21 12.66
CA ASN A 259 12.19 7.85 13.67
C ASN A 259 13.25 6.91 13.07
N GLN A 260 14.53 7.26 13.26
CA GLN A 260 15.68 6.56 12.70
C GLN A 260 15.80 5.09 13.12
N ARG A 261 15.13 4.68 14.20
CA ARG A 261 15.04 3.26 14.60
C ARG A 261 14.40 2.37 13.53
N LEU A 262 13.63 2.96 12.61
CA LEU A 262 13.00 2.26 11.51
C LEU A 262 13.85 2.24 10.23
N ASP A 263 14.98 2.95 10.15
CA ASP A 263 15.75 3.12 8.90
C ASP A 263 16.17 1.81 8.25
N GLY A 264 16.46 0.78 9.06
CA GLY A 264 16.84 -0.55 8.58
C GLY A 264 15.77 -1.27 7.75
N ILE A 265 14.52 -0.79 7.75
CA ILE A 265 13.42 -1.40 6.99
C ILE A 265 13.42 -1.00 5.51
N LEU A 266 14.04 0.13 5.15
CA LEU A 266 13.96 0.65 3.78
C LEU A 266 14.69 -0.24 2.76
N PRO A 267 15.95 -0.68 2.98
CA PRO A 267 16.65 -1.53 2.01
C PRO A 267 15.88 -2.81 1.61
N PRO A 268 15.38 -3.65 2.54
CA PRO A 268 14.65 -4.87 2.16
C PRO A 268 13.30 -4.56 1.50
N LEU A 269 12.63 -3.44 1.83
CA LEU A 269 11.40 -3.04 1.15
C LEU A 269 11.64 -2.56 -0.29
N VAL A 270 12.73 -1.81 -0.53
CA VAL A 270 13.14 -1.43 -1.90
C VAL A 270 13.50 -2.68 -2.70
N HIS A 271 14.22 -3.63 -2.11
CA HIS A 271 14.50 -4.90 -2.75
C HIS A 271 13.21 -5.67 -3.09
N ALA A 272 12.27 -5.77 -2.14
CA ALA A 272 10.98 -6.41 -2.38
C ALA A 272 10.20 -5.73 -3.52
N PHE A 273 10.19 -4.40 -3.56
CA PHE A 273 9.52 -3.61 -4.61
C PHE A 273 10.09 -3.90 -6.01
N GLN A 274 11.41 -4.03 -6.11
CA GLN A 274 12.09 -4.31 -7.37
C GLN A 274 12.01 -5.79 -7.76
N ALA A 275 12.08 -6.71 -6.79
CA ALA A 275 12.05 -8.15 -7.04
C ALA A 275 10.64 -8.69 -7.30
N SER A 276 9.58 -8.00 -6.85
CA SER A 276 8.19 -8.47 -7.02
C SER A 276 7.78 -8.48 -8.50
N PRO A 277 7.36 -9.62 -9.08
CA PRO A 277 6.88 -9.65 -10.45
C PRO A 277 5.57 -8.85 -10.60
N LEU A 278 5.39 -8.19 -11.74
CA LEU A 278 4.14 -7.50 -12.09
C LEU A 278 3.14 -8.53 -12.62
N SER A 279 1.95 -8.57 -12.02
CA SER A 279 0.84 -9.39 -12.50
C SER A 279 0.25 -8.77 -13.77
N THR A 280 -0.32 -9.59 -14.65
CA THR A 280 -1.09 -9.15 -15.83
C THR A 280 -2.55 -9.61 -15.71
N PRO A 281 -3.52 -8.79 -16.17
CA PRO A 281 -3.35 -7.45 -16.74
C PRO A 281 -3.19 -6.34 -15.69
N ASN A 282 -3.57 -6.58 -14.43
CA ASN A 282 -3.47 -5.60 -13.35
C ASN A 282 -2.14 -5.75 -12.57
N PRO A 283 -1.22 -4.75 -12.62
CA PRO A 283 0.05 -4.83 -11.89
C PRO A 283 -0.10 -4.61 -10.39
N LEU A 284 -1.15 -3.90 -9.94
CA LEU A 284 -1.37 -3.50 -8.54
C LEU A 284 -2.13 -4.57 -7.77
N THR A 285 -1.49 -5.72 -7.58
CA THR A 285 -2.03 -6.85 -6.80
C THR A 285 -1.13 -7.20 -5.62
N SER A 286 -1.66 -7.93 -4.64
CA SER A 286 -0.86 -8.41 -3.50
C SER A 286 0.28 -9.32 -3.97
N PRO A 287 1.52 -9.20 -3.42
CA PRO A 287 1.92 -8.36 -2.30
C PRO A 287 2.40 -6.95 -2.67
N LEU A 288 2.50 -6.59 -3.95
CA LEU A 288 3.05 -5.31 -4.41
C LEU A 288 2.30 -4.11 -3.82
N THR A 289 0.98 -4.19 -3.73
CA THR A 289 0.16 -3.16 -3.08
C THR A 289 0.61 -2.92 -1.64
N HIS A 290 0.82 -3.96 -0.84
CA HIS A 290 1.29 -3.83 0.54
C HIS A 290 2.73 -3.28 0.64
N ILE A 291 3.59 -3.60 -0.33
CA ILE A 291 4.94 -3.02 -0.41
C ILE A 291 4.83 -1.51 -0.63
N ILE A 292 4.01 -1.06 -1.59
CA ILE A 292 3.79 0.37 -1.85
C ILE A 292 3.23 1.06 -0.61
N HIS A 293 2.24 0.45 0.07
CA HIS A 293 1.69 0.99 1.32
C HIS A 293 2.73 1.10 2.44
N ALA A 294 3.70 0.19 2.53
CA ALA A 294 4.81 0.33 3.46
C ALA A 294 5.74 1.49 3.05
N LEU A 295 6.14 1.53 1.77
CA LEU A 295 7.07 2.52 1.23
C LEU A 295 6.58 3.97 1.35
N ILE A 296 5.28 4.25 1.17
CA ILE A 296 4.73 5.61 1.29
C ILE A 296 4.88 6.22 2.70
N ASN A 297 5.09 5.40 3.73
CA ASN A 297 5.33 5.86 5.09
C ASN A 297 6.77 6.32 5.32
N ILE A 298 7.69 5.92 4.45
CA ILE A 298 9.13 6.14 4.65
C ILE A 298 9.52 7.45 3.97
N PRO A 299 10.21 8.37 4.68
CA PRO A 299 10.60 9.64 4.09
C PRO A 299 11.64 9.45 2.98
N VAL A 300 11.50 10.27 1.96
CA VAL A 300 12.46 10.45 0.88
C VAL A 300 13.25 11.71 1.24
N ASN A 301 14.46 11.55 1.73
CA ASN A 301 15.32 12.64 2.18
C ASN A 301 16.79 12.34 1.83
N GLN A 302 17.69 13.25 2.18
CA GLN A 302 19.09 13.14 1.82
C GLN A 302 19.78 11.88 2.40
N SER A 303 19.38 11.42 3.60
CA SER A 303 19.99 10.22 4.22
C SER A 303 19.48 8.92 3.61
N SER A 304 18.24 8.85 3.15
CA SER A 304 17.66 7.67 2.51
C SER A 304 17.86 7.63 0.98
N ARG A 305 18.34 8.72 0.38
CA ARG A 305 18.47 8.92 -1.08
C ARG A 305 19.15 7.77 -1.81
N SER A 306 20.32 7.33 -1.35
CA SER A 306 21.11 6.29 -2.03
C SER A 306 20.42 4.94 -2.05
N THR A 307 19.60 4.65 -1.03
CA THR A 307 18.82 3.41 -0.96
C THR A 307 17.63 3.46 -1.91
N TRP A 308 16.99 4.62 -2.06
CA TRP A 308 15.86 4.81 -2.98
C TRP A 308 16.27 4.82 -4.45
N PHE A 309 17.38 5.46 -4.79
CA PHE A 309 17.69 5.84 -6.18
C PHE A 309 19.06 5.35 -6.66
N GLY A 310 19.84 4.67 -5.82
CA GLY A 310 21.21 4.27 -6.13
C GLY A 310 22.23 5.42 -6.02
N ALA A 311 23.48 5.11 -6.34
CA ALA A 311 24.55 6.10 -6.41
C ALA A 311 24.37 7.00 -7.63
N ARG A 312 24.66 8.30 -7.50
CA ARG A 312 24.71 9.21 -8.65
C ARG A 312 25.80 8.73 -9.61
N PRO A 313 25.55 8.71 -10.93
CA PRO A 313 26.65 8.61 -11.89
C PRO A 313 27.56 9.83 -11.68
N SER A 314 28.79 9.57 -11.24
CA SER A 314 29.83 10.60 -11.12
C SER A 314 30.09 11.22 -12.49
N SER A 315 29.97 12.54 -12.57
CA SER A 315 30.14 13.33 -13.80
C SER A 315 31.60 13.45 -14.28
N ASP A 316 32.52 12.66 -13.73
CA ASP A 316 33.98 12.84 -13.89
C ASP A 316 34.64 11.94 -14.96
N ASP A 317 33.89 11.12 -15.70
CA ASP A 317 34.47 10.20 -16.70
C ASP A 317 34.31 10.69 -18.15
N GLN A 318 34.38 12.01 -18.36
CA GLN A 318 34.70 12.57 -19.69
C GLN A 318 36.21 12.71 -19.87
N THR A 319 36.95 11.60 -19.82
CA THR A 319 38.29 11.58 -20.43
C THR A 319 38.15 11.29 -21.91
N LEU A 320 38.39 12.31 -22.73
CA LEU A 320 38.66 12.22 -24.15
C LEU A 320 39.71 11.12 -24.44
N PRO A 321 39.55 10.28 -25.47
CA PRO A 321 40.58 9.29 -25.80
C PRO A 321 41.76 10.02 -26.46
N SER A 322 42.88 10.10 -25.75
CA SER A 322 44.18 10.41 -26.37
C SER A 322 44.84 9.12 -26.84
N ASP A 323 45.22 9.10 -28.11
CA ASP A 323 46.03 8.08 -28.76
C ASP A 323 47.26 7.65 -27.93
N ALA A 324 47.45 6.34 -27.74
CA ALA A 324 48.76 5.72 -27.68
C ALA A 324 48.67 4.18 -27.77
N GLU A 325 49.54 3.63 -28.63
CA GLU A 325 49.64 2.23 -29.04
C GLU A 325 50.26 1.29 -27.98
N SER A 326 49.80 0.04 -28.04
CA SER A 326 50.59 -1.21 -27.98
C SER A 326 51.14 -1.79 -26.66
N SER A 327 50.72 -3.04 -26.44
CA SER A 327 51.47 -4.24 -25.99
C SER A 327 51.94 -4.34 -24.52
N HIS A 328 51.40 -5.31 -23.78
CA HIS A 328 52.08 -6.61 -23.53
C HIS A 328 51.24 -7.54 -22.62
N ILE A 329 51.41 -8.84 -22.88
CA ILE A 329 50.77 -10.01 -22.24
C ILE A 329 51.48 -10.37 -20.93
N GLY A 330 50.73 -10.74 -19.89
CA GLY A 330 51.26 -11.43 -18.70
C GLY A 330 50.17 -11.89 -17.72
N LEU A 331 50.06 -13.21 -17.54
CA LEU A 331 49.22 -13.90 -16.54
C LEU A 331 50.15 -14.53 -15.45
N PRO A 332 49.64 -15.10 -14.34
CA PRO A 332 49.47 -14.47 -13.03
C PRO A 332 50.46 -15.03 -11.96
N THR A 333 50.58 -14.37 -10.80
CA THR A 333 51.17 -15.00 -9.59
C THR A 333 50.38 -14.66 -8.33
N SER A 334 50.06 -15.70 -7.57
CA SER A 334 49.31 -15.70 -6.31
C SER A 334 50.12 -15.15 -5.13
N SER A 335 49.47 -14.47 -4.18
CA SER A 335 49.63 -14.76 -2.73
C SER A 335 48.65 -14.00 -1.82
N THR A 336 48.02 -14.78 -0.93
CA THR A 336 47.70 -14.52 0.49
C THR A 336 46.66 -13.47 0.91
N ILE A 337 45.41 -13.96 1.01
CA ILE A 337 44.55 -14.02 2.21
C ILE A 337 44.82 -13.00 3.34
N SER A 338 43.89 -12.06 3.52
CA SER A 338 43.48 -11.54 4.84
C SER A 338 41.95 -11.55 4.89
N ALA A 339 41.42 -12.44 5.72
CA ALA A 339 39.99 -12.58 6.00
C ALA A 339 39.52 -11.50 6.97
N GLY A 340 38.34 -10.94 6.72
CA GLY A 340 37.65 -10.08 7.68
C GLY A 340 36.62 -9.16 7.03
N HIS A 341 35.45 -9.74 6.75
CA HIS A 341 34.10 -9.15 6.58
C HIS A 341 33.38 -9.83 5.41
N SER A 342 32.50 -10.75 5.79
CA SER A 342 31.74 -11.63 4.92
C SER A 342 30.82 -10.85 3.99
N SER A 343 31.10 -10.99 2.70
CA SER A 343 30.21 -10.98 1.54
C SER A 343 28.76 -10.54 1.74
N LEU A 344 28.50 -9.26 1.47
CA LEU A 344 27.31 -8.88 0.70
C LEU A 344 27.64 -9.20 -0.76
N SER A 345 27.16 -10.34 -1.24
CA SER A 345 27.28 -10.74 -2.64
C SER A 345 26.73 -9.62 -3.53
N ALA A 346 27.55 -9.21 -4.50
CA ALA A 346 27.30 -8.29 -5.59
C ALA A 346 25.83 -7.85 -5.79
N LEU A 347 25.58 -6.54 -5.70
CA LEU A 347 24.38 -5.89 -6.22
C LEU A 347 24.63 -5.46 -7.68
N PRO A 348 24.25 -6.24 -8.71
CA PRO A 348 24.21 -5.73 -10.07
C PRO A 348 22.77 -5.33 -10.41
N LEU A 349 22.39 -4.10 -10.08
CA LEU A 349 21.47 -3.24 -10.84
C LEU A 349 21.35 -1.94 -10.05
N ALA A 350 21.52 -0.79 -10.69
CA ALA A 350 21.10 0.47 -10.09
C ALA A 350 19.58 0.36 -9.82
N MET A 351 19.18 0.26 -8.55
CA MET A 351 17.78 0.09 -8.15
C MET A 351 17.04 1.40 -8.38
N ASP A 352 16.52 1.63 -9.59
CA ASP A 352 15.79 2.85 -9.91
C ASP A 352 14.31 2.71 -9.51
N CYS A 353 13.99 3.09 -8.27
CA CYS A 353 12.61 3.10 -7.79
C CYS A 353 11.72 4.07 -8.58
N VAL A 354 12.29 5.11 -9.19
CA VAL A 354 11.54 6.09 -9.98
C VAL A 354 10.99 5.43 -11.24
N SER A 355 11.87 4.81 -12.03
CA SER A 355 11.44 4.14 -13.26
C SER A 355 10.43 3.04 -12.97
N ARG A 356 10.70 2.22 -11.95
CA ARG A 356 9.79 1.13 -11.56
C ARG A 356 8.41 1.63 -11.13
N ALA A 357 8.34 2.68 -10.31
CA ALA A 357 7.08 3.24 -9.87
C ALA A 357 6.28 3.89 -11.01
N TYR A 358 6.98 4.58 -11.93
CA TYR A 358 6.37 5.15 -13.11
C TYR A 358 5.77 4.08 -14.03
N ASP A 359 6.52 3.00 -14.29
CA ASP A 359 6.07 1.91 -15.16
C ASP A 359 4.87 1.17 -14.57
N ILE A 360 4.83 1.00 -13.24
CA ILE A 360 3.67 0.44 -12.52
C ILE A 360 2.45 1.35 -12.68
N LEU A 361 2.61 2.68 -12.49
CA LEU A 361 1.52 3.62 -12.66
C LEU A 361 1.01 3.63 -14.11
N ASP A 362 1.90 3.68 -15.10
CA ASP A 362 1.51 3.68 -16.51
C ASP A 362 0.77 2.39 -16.88
N THR A 363 1.31 1.23 -16.50
CA THR A 363 0.66 -0.07 -16.74
C THR A 363 -0.72 -0.15 -16.06
N ALA A 364 -0.84 0.35 -14.82
CA ALA A 364 -2.12 0.37 -14.11
C ALA A 364 -3.14 1.29 -14.81
N LEU A 365 -2.72 2.49 -15.21
CA LEU A 365 -3.58 3.44 -15.91
C LEU A 365 -3.95 2.96 -17.32
N ILE A 366 -3.07 2.26 -18.02
CA ILE A 366 -3.40 1.60 -19.30
C ILE A 366 -4.51 0.55 -19.11
N TYR A 367 -4.42 -0.23 -18.03
CA TYR A 367 -5.40 -1.28 -17.74
C TYR A 367 -6.77 -0.70 -17.32
N PHE A 368 -6.79 0.25 -16.37
CA PHE A 368 -8.04 0.80 -15.86
C PHE A 368 -8.65 1.89 -16.73
N LEU A 369 -7.83 2.65 -17.49
CA LEU A 369 -8.24 3.75 -18.36
C LEU A 369 -7.67 3.54 -19.79
N PRO A 370 -8.13 2.51 -20.52
CA PRO A 370 -7.63 2.22 -21.85
C PRO A 370 -7.97 3.33 -22.85
N GLY A 371 -7.01 3.65 -23.74
CA GLY A 371 -7.19 4.68 -24.76
C GLY A 371 -7.46 6.08 -24.18
N ASP A 372 -8.50 6.73 -24.69
CA ASP A 372 -8.97 8.08 -24.33
C ASP A 372 -10.26 8.07 -23.51
N ILE A 373 -10.60 6.94 -22.87
CA ILE A 373 -11.81 6.80 -22.05
C ILE A 373 -11.90 7.87 -20.94
N ASP A 374 -13.13 8.32 -20.69
CA ASP A 374 -13.46 9.17 -19.54
C ASP A 374 -13.27 8.37 -18.24
N PRO A 375 -12.47 8.84 -17.27
CA PRO A 375 -12.35 8.19 -15.97
C PRO A 375 -13.67 7.95 -15.25
N ASP A 376 -14.71 8.76 -15.51
CA ASP A 376 -16.02 8.61 -14.90
C ASP A 376 -16.96 7.65 -15.66
N ASP A 377 -16.48 7.04 -16.75
CA ASP A 377 -17.26 6.08 -17.54
C ASP A 377 -17.69 4.86 -16.68
N PRO A 378 -18.95 4.41 -16.77
CA PRO A 378 -19.43 3.24 -16.03
C PRO A 378 -18.56 1.99 -16.20
N ALA A 379 -17.94 1.78 -17.36
CA ALA A 379 -17.08 0.63 -17.64
C ALA A 379 -15.84 0.58 -16.74
N VAL A 380 -15.27 1.75 -16.39
CA VAL A 380 -14.13 1.84 -15.46
C VAL A 380 -14.53 1.33 -14.08
N ARG A 381 -15.74 1.68 -13.64
CA ARG A 381 -16.27 1.24 -12.33
C ARG A 381 -16.58 -0.24 -12.32
N ASP A 382 -17.16 -0.76 -13.39
CA ASP A 382 -17.46 -2.19 -13.52
C ASP A 382 -16.18 -3.03 -13.53
N LEU A 383 -15.12 -2.54 -14.17
CA LEU A 383 -13.79 -3.15 -14.13
C LEU A 383 -13.20 -3.18 -12.70
N CYS A 384 -13.26 -2.05 -11.98
CA CYS A 384 -12.79 -1.98 -10.60
C CYS A 384 -13.55 -2.94 -9.67
N ARG A 385 -14.87 -3.09 -9.87
CA ARG A 385 -15.68 -4.07 -9.13
C ARG A 385 -15.27 -5.51 -9.40
N ALA A 386 -14.95 -5.83 -10.65
CA ALA A 386 -14.51 -7.17 -11.05
C ALA A 386 -13.17 -7.58 -10.39
N GLU A 387 -12.28 -6.64 -10.14
CA GLU A 387 -10.97 -6.88 -9.53
C GLU A 387 -11.01 -7.06 -7.99
N GLY A 388 -12.09 -6.63 -7.32
CA GLY A 388 -12.21 -6.83 -5.87
C GLY A 388 -13.09 -5.84 -5.12
N ASP A 389 -14.16 -5.33 -5.75
CA ASP A 389 -15.11 -4.36 -5.16
C ASP A 389 -14.43 -3.13 -4.51
N THR A 390 -13.29 -2.72 -5.08
CA THR A 390 -12.46 -1.61 -4.59
C THR A 390 -12.57 -0.44 -5.57
N SER A 391 -12.52 0.80 -5.10
CA SER A 391 -12.56 1.97 -5.99
C SER A 391 -11.20 2.21 -6.68
N LEU A 392 -11.20 2.82 -7.87
CA LEU A 392 -9.96 3.21 -8.55
C LEU A 392 -9.07 4.10 -7.67
N ASP A 393 -9.70 4.94 -6.82
CA ASP A 393 -9.03 5.74 -5.81
C ASP A 393 -8.14 4.88 -4.90
N GLU A 394 -8.68 3.81 -4.34
CA GLU A 394 -7.95 2.94 -3.41
C GLU A 394 -6.83 2.14 -4.09
N ILE A 395 -7.04 1.77 -5.36
CA ILE A 395 -6.06 0.97 -6.11
C ILE A 395 -4.86 1.83 -6.52
N VAL A 396 -5.10 2.99 -7.13
CA VAL A 396 -4.07 3.77 -7.83
C VAL A 396 -3.47 4.89 -6.97
N CYS A 397 -4.19 5.47 -6.01
CA CYS A 397 -3.65 6.56 -5.17
C CYS A 397 -2.31 6.23 -4.50
N PRO A 398 -2.08 5.03 -3.92
CA PRO A 398 -0.83 4.75 -3.23
C PRO A 398 0.42 4.90 -4.11
N ILE A 399 0.35 4.50 -5.39
CA ILE A 399 1.50 4.62 -6.31
C ILE A 399 1.71 6.07 -6.78
N VAL A 400 0.63 6.84 -6.95
CA VAL A 400 0.69 8.28 -7.25
C VAL A 400 1.28 9.06 -6.07
N ILE A 401 0.91 8.71 -4.84
CA ILE A 401 1.47 9.29 -3.62
C ILE A 401 2.97 8.97 -3.52
N LEU A 402 3.39 7.74 -3.83
CA LEU A 402 4.81 7.36 -3.82
C LEU A 402 5.63 8.22 -4.81
N LEU A 403 5.15 8.39 -6.04
CA LEU A 403 5.78 9.27 -7.03
C LEU A 403 5.80 10.74 -6.57
N THR A 404 4.73 11.22 -5.94
CA THR A 404 4.67 12.55 -5.34
C THR A 404 5.75 12.73 -4.28
N ARG A 405 5.97 11.72 -3.41
CA ARG A 405 7.03 11.74 -2.40
C ARG A 405 8.43 11.75 -3.03
N PHE A 406 8.64 11.03 -4.13
CA PHE A 406 9.90 11.12 -4.88
C PHE A 406 10.15 12.52 -5.43
N CYS A 407 9.13 13.16 -6.03
CA CYS A 407 9.22 14.54 -6.51
C CYS A 407 9.57 15.53 -5.38
N LEU A 408 8.96 15.39 -4.21
CA LEU A 408 9.20 16.30 -3.08
C LEU A 408 10.57 16.06 -2.41
N GLY A 409 11.03 14.81 -2.35
CA GLY A 409 12.22 14.42 -1.60
C GLY A 409 13.53 14.50 -2.36
N ASP A 410 13.52 14.44 -3.70
CA ASP A 410 14.74 14.52 -4.52
C ASP A 410 14.53 15.21 -5.87
N ASN A 411 15.39 16.20 -6.15
CA ASN A 411 15.31 17.01 -7.38
C ASN A 411 15.65 16.23 -8.66
N ASP A 412 16.50 15.23 -8.57
CA ASP A 412 16.88 14.42 -9.74
C ASP A 412 15.79 13.39 -10.06
N ALA A 413 15.20 12.73 -9.06
CA ALA A 413 13.98 11.95 -9.21
C ALA A 413 12.84 12.79 -9.80
N LYS A 414 12.62 14.01 -9.28
CA LYS A 414 11.65 14.97 -9.83
C LYS A 414 11.90 15.26 -11.31
N ALA A 415 13.15 15.55 -11.68
CA ALA A 415 13.53 15.82 -13.07
C ALA A 415 13.29 14.61 -13.97
N ARG A 416 13.63 13.39 -13.53
CA ARG A 416 13.35 12.15 -14.28
C ARG A 416 11.85 11.90 -14.48
N ILE A 417 11.04 12.11 -13.44
CA ILE A 417 9.57 11.98 -13.54
C ILE A 417 9.02 13.02 -14.52
N ARG A 418 9.50 14.27 -14.43
CA ARG A 418 9.11 15.36 -15.32
C ARG A 418 9.43 15.07 -16.77
N GLU A 419 10.66 14.64 -17.05
CA GLU A 419 11.11 14.32 -18.40
C GLU A 419 10.31 13.16 -19.01
N ARG A 420 9.95 12.14 -18.22
CA ARG A 420 9.14 11.03 -18.72
C ARG A 420 7.68 11.42 -19.01
N LEU A 421 7.10 12.29 -18.18
CA LEU A 421 5.69 12.69 -18.31
C LEU A 421 5.47 13.80 -19.35
N VAL A 422 6.38 14.78 -19.39
CA VAL A 422 6.31 15.95 -20.28
C VAL A 422 7.70 16.22 -20.88
N PRO A 423 8.14 15.38 -21.84
CA PRO A 423 9.44 15.53 -22.47
C PRO A 423 9.52 16.81 -23.31
N GLU A 424 10.72 17.32 -23.57
CA GLU A 424 10.92 18.55 -24.37
C GLU A 424 10.39 18.43 -25.80
N ASN A 425 10.40 17.22 -26.36
CA ASN A 425 9.91 16.91 -27.71
C ASN A 425 8.42 16.49 -27.75
N LEU A 426 7.67 16.76 -26.68
CA LEU A 426 6.24 16.43 -26.61
C LEU A 426 5.46 17.08 -27.76
N ASP A 427 4.67 16.25 -28.45
CA ASP A 427 3.71 16.73 -29.44
C ASP A 427 2.54 17.46 -28.77
N ARG A 428 2.43 18.76 -29.08
CA ARG A 428 1.41 19.68 -28.56
C ARG A 428 0.44 20.18 -29.64
N THR A 429 0.33 19.46 -30.76
CA THR A 429 -0.58 19.81 -31.86
C THR A 429 -2.05 19.48 -31.56
N CYS A 430 -2.29 18.49 -30.71
CA CYS A 430 -3.62 18.10 -30.24
C CYS A 430 -3.81 18.45 -28.75
N PRO A 431 -5.06 18.58 -28.27
CA PRO A 431 -5.34 18.74 -26.85
C PRO A 431 -4.71 17.63 -26.00
N LEU A 432 -4.20 17.98 -24.83
CA LEU A 432 -3.42 17.04 -24.00
C LEU A 432 -4.31 15.91 -23.45
N GLU A 433 -5.57 16.20 -23.19
CA GLU A 433 -6.59 15.29 -22.69
C GLU A 433 -7.05 14.24 -23.71
N THR A 434 -6.83 14.42 -25.02
CA THR A 434 -7.19 13.41 -26.03
C THR A 434 -6.10 12.35 -26.21
N ARG A 435 -4.95 12.50 -25.53
CA ARG A 435 -3.83 11.59 -25.70
C ARG A 435 -4.12 10.22 -25.07
N PRO A 436 -3.71 9.12 -25.71
CA PRO A 436 -3.89 7.78 -25.17
C PRO A 436 -2.75 7.36 -24.22
N ASP A 437 -1.85 8.26 -23.84
CA ASP A 437 -0.72 7.99 -22.95
C ASP A 437 -1.03 8.41 -21.50
N ILE A 438 -0.09 8.15 -20.60
CA ILE A 438 -0.20 8.52 -19.18
C ILE A 438 -0.47 10.02 -18.97
N LEU A 439 0.10 10.90 -19.81
CA LEU A 439 -0.16 12.33 -19.74
C LEU A 439 -1.64 12.63 -19.99
N GLY A 440 -2.22 12.12 -21.09
CA GLY A 440 -3.63 12.33 -21.38
C GLY A 440 -4.56 11.75 -20.32
N ARG A 441 -4.23 10.55 -19.80
CA ARG A 441 -4.96 9.95 -18.68
C ARG A 441 -4.93 10.83 -17.42
N CYS A 442 -3.77 11.40 -17.08
CA CYS A 442 -3.65 12.32 -15.96
C CYS A 442 -4.49 13.60 -16.19
N MET A 443 -4.50 14.15 -17.40
CA MET A 443 -5.31 15.34 -17.71
C MET A 443 -6.80 15.06 -17.56
N ARG A 444 -7.29 13.92 -18.08
CA ARG A 444 -8.70 13.51 -17.90
C ARG A 444 -9.04 13.26 -16.42
N LEU A 445 -8.13 12.67 -15.66
CA LEU A 445 -8.31 12.47 -14.21
C LEU A 445 -8.52 13.79 -13.45
N LEU A 446 -7.88 14.89 -13.85
CA LEU A 446 -8.09 16.20 -13.21
C LEU A 446 -9.53 16.73 -13.36
N ALA A 447 -10.26 16.25 -14.37
CA ALA A 447 -11.66 16.59 -14.60
C ALA A 447 -12.65 15.62 -13.92
N SER A 448 -12.18 14.49 -13.40
CA SER A 448 -13.05 13.46 -12.80
C SER A 448 -13.85 13.99 -11.60
N VAL A 449 -15.11 13.56 -11.53
CA VAL A 449 -16.04 13.82 -10.42
C VAL A 449 -16.15 12.58 -9.53
N TYR A 450 -16.10 11.38 -10.11
CA TYR A 450 -16.29 10.15 -9.36
C TYR A 450 -15.04 9.75 -8.57
N HIS A 451 -13.85 9.96 -9.15
CA HIS A 451 -12.54 9.59 -8.57
C HIS A 451 -11.85 10.80 -7.94
N SER A 452 -12.54 11.45 -7.00
CA SER A 452 -12.07 12.69 -6.36
C SER A 452 -10.71 12.55 -5.66
N ARG A 453 -10.47 11.44 -4.95
CA ARG A 453 -9.17 11.24 -4.26
C ARG A 453 -8.03 11.04 -5.24
N LEU A 454 -8.25 10.26 -6.30
CA LEU A 454 -7.24 10.06 -7.33
C LEU A 454 -6.97 11.35 -8.10
N LYS A 455 -8.02 12.10 -8.44
CA LYS A 455 -7.90 13.44 -9.02
C LYS A 455 -7.01 14.35 -8.18
N ASP A 456 -7.26 14.45 -6.89
CA ASP A 456 -6.48 15.31 -5.99
C ASP A 456 -5.03 14.80 -5.88
N ALA A 457 -4.83 13.50 -5.74
CA ALA A 457 -3.49 12.89 -5.69
C ALA A 457 -2.69 13.12 -6.98
N THR A 458 -3.33 12.96 -8.15
CA THR A 458 -2.73 13.25 -9.45
C THR A 458 -2.38 14.72 -9.57
N GLY A 459 -3.27 15.63 -9.17
CA GLY A 459 -3.00 17.06 -9.15
C GLY A 459 -1.81 17.43 -8.26
N GLU A 460 -1.73 16.86 -7.06
CA GLU A 460 -0.59 17.06 -6.15
C GLU A 460 0.73 16.52 -6.73
N MET A 461 0.69 15.37 -7.41
CA MET A 461 1.86 14.82 -8.11
C MET A 461 2.38 15.79 -9.18
N LEU A 462 1.48 16.31 -10.03
CA LEU A 462 1.84 17.27 -11.09
C LEU A 462 2.35 18.58 -10.50
N TYR A 463 1.74 19.05 -9.41
CA TYR A 463 2.15 20.27 -8.72
C TYR A 463 3.52 20.11 -8.06
N ALA A 464 3.79 19.00 -7.37
CA ALA A 464 5.09 18.68 -6.79
C ALA A 464 6.18 18.56 -7.87
N MET A 465 5.83 17.98 -9.03
CA MET A 465 6.71 17.91 -10.19
C MET A 465 7.05 19.30 -10.74
N CYS A 466 6.17 20.29 -10.60
CA CYS A 466 6.36 21.68 -11.03
C CYS A 466 6.85 22.60 -9.90
N ASP A 467 7.65 22.07 -8.98
CA ASP A 467 8.27 22.82 -7.87
C ASP A 467 7.26 23.52 -6.96
N SER A 468 6.06 22.93 -6.85
CA SER A 468 4.95 23.50 -6.10
C SER A 468 4.65 24.95 -6.52
N ASN A 469 4.70 25.22 -7.82
CA ASN A 469 4.48 26.53 -8.39
C ASN A 469 3.34 26.48 -9.44
N ALA A 470 2.30 27.29 -9.22
CA ALA A 470 1.12 27.32 -10.09
C ALA A 470 1.43 27.87 -11.50
N THR A 471 2.34 28.83 -11.62
CA THR A 471 2.80 29.38 -12.91
C THR A 471 3.56 28.33 -13.71
N SER A 472 4.45 27.58 -13.07
CA SER A 472 5.15 26.46 -13.70
C SER A 472 4.17 25.37 -14.13
N LEU A 473 3.22 24.99 -13.27
CA LEU A 473 2.18 24.00 -13.58
C LEU A 473 1.36 24.41 -14.81
N ALA A 474 0.84 25.63 -14.83
CA ALA A 474 0.11 26.17 -15.98
C ALA A 474 0.98 26.26 -17.24
N GLY A 475 2.28 26.58 -17.10
CA GLY A 475 3.21 26.60 -18.22
C GLY A 475 3.43 25.23 -18.87
N TYR A 476 3.49 24.15 -18.06
CA TYR A 476 3.66 22.80 -18.61
C TYR A 476 2.36 22.21 -19.19
N PHE A 477 1.22 22.44 -18.53
CA PHE A 477 -0.04 21.72 -18.83
C PHE A 477 -1.14 22.58 -19.44
N GLY A 478 -0.97 23.90 -19.51
CA GLY A 478 -2.03 24.84 -19.84
C GLY A 478 -2.93 25.11 -18.64
N TYR A 479 -3.23 26.39 -18.37
CA TYR A 479 -4.07 26.80 -17.25
C TYR A 479 -5.46 26.14 -17.28
N GLY A 480 -6.08 25.97 -18.45
CA GLY A 480 -7.41 25.36 -18.58
C GLY A 480 -7.49 23.94 -18.01
N ASN A 481 -6.45 23.13 -18.23
CA ASN A 481 -6.40 21.75 -17.76
C ASN A 481 -6.21 21.63 -16.24
N VAL A 482 -5.53 22.61 -15.63
CA VAL A 482 -5.18 22.57 -14.20
C VAL A 482 -5.99 23.56 -13.35
N ALA A 483 -6.82 24.41 -13.95
CA ALA A 483 -7.59 25.45 -13.27
C ALA A 483 -8.49 24.86 -12.18
N GLY A 484 -9.15 23.74 -12.47
CA GLY A 484 -9.97 23.02 -11.49
C GLY A 484 -9.16 22.67 -10.25
N PHE A 485 -8.00 22.03 -10.41
CA PHE A 485 -7.12 21.67 -9.30
C PHE A 485 -6.60 22.90 -8.54
N LEU A 486 -6.12 23.93 -9.25
CA LEU A 486 -5.61 25.16 -8.63
C LEU A 486 -6.67 25.88 -7.80
N PHE A 487 -7.91 25.91 -8.28
CA PHE A 487 -9.04 26.47 -7.56
C PHE A 487 -9.32 25.71 -6.25
N HIS A 488 -9.34 24.36 -6.29
CA HIS A 488 -9.52 23.54 -5.09
C HIS A 488 -8.36 23.73 -4.09
N LYS A 489 -7.14 23.95 -4.59
CA LYS A 489 -5.96 24.25 -3.78
C LYS A 489 -5.97 25.67 -3.17
N GLY A 490 -6.97 26.50 -3.49
CA GLY A 490 -7.09 27.88 -3.00
C GLY A 490 -6.27 28.90 -3.79
N ILE A 491 -5.73 28.53 -4.95
CA ILE A 491 -4.96 29.41 -5.83
C ILE A 491 -5.91 29.95 -6.91
N VAL A 492 -6.55 31.08 -6.62
CA VAL A 492 -7.72 31.60 -7.38
C VAL A 492 -7.32 32.49 -8.57
N SER A 493 -6.07 32.95 -8.64
CA SER A 493 -5.62 33.85 -9.70
C SER A 493 -4.89 33.11 -10.81
N ALA A 494 -5.34 33.32 -12.06
CA ALA A 494 -4.58 32.95 -13.23
C ALA A 494 -3.18 33.60 -13.14
N PRO A 495 -2.10 32.88 -13.50
CA PRO A 495 -0.77 33.46 -13.53
C PRO A 495 -0.75 34.75 -14.40
N PRO A 496 -0.11 35.83 -13.94
CA PRO A 496 -0.08 37.07 -14.72
C PRO A 496 0.59 36.83 -16.09
N PRO A 497 0.07 37.44 -17.18
CA PRO A 497 0.68 37.32 -18.51
C PRO A 497 2.11 37.86 -18.46
N GLY A 498 3.09 37.04 -18.86
CA GLY A 498 4.52 37.38 -18.83
C GLY A 498 5.25 37.02 -17.53
N ALA A 499 4.61 36.32 -16.58
CA ALA A 499 5.34 35.71 -15.46
C ALA A 499 6.35 34.68 -15.99
N SER A 500 7.59 34.74 -15.50
CA SER A 500 8.62 33.76 -15.84
C SER A 500 8.19 32.37 -15.36
N SER A 501 7.65 31.55 -16.26
CA SER A 501 7.38 30.14 -16.00
C SER A 501 8.66 29.34 -16.27
N ASN A 502 8.87 28.28 -15.48
CA ASN A 502 9.89 27.27 -15.82
C ASN A 502 9.40 26.30 -16.91
N GLY A 503 8.18 26.49 -17.42
CA GLY A 503 7.62 25.69 -18.51
C GLY A 503 8.18 26.12 -19.87
N PRO A 504 8.19 25.22 -20.87
CA PRO A 504 8.67 25.55 -22.21
C PRO A 504 7.74 26.60 -22.87
N PRO A 505 8.25 27.76 -23.31
CA PRO A 505 7.45 28.77 -24.01
C PRO A 505 7.17 28.41 -25.47
N THR A 506 8.01 27.54 -26.04
CA THR A 506 7.90 27.03 -27.41
C THR A 506 8.13 25.53 -27.43
N THR A 507 7.58 24.85 -28.42
CA THR A 507 7.93 23.45 -28.71
C THR A 507 9.40 23.31 -29.12
N ALA A 508 9.93 22.09 -29.15
CA ALA A 508 11.25 21.81 -29.73
C ALA A 508 11.39 22.27 -31.20
N SER A 509 10.27 22.37 -31.93
CA SER A 509 10.19 22.91 -33.30
C SER A 509 10.07 24.44 -33.36
N GLY A 510 10.10 25.14 -32.21
CA GLY A 510 10.03 26.59 -32.11
C GLY A 510 8.63 27.19 -32.22
N LEU A 511 7.57 26.38 -32.16
CA LEU A 511 6.18 26.87 -32.23
C LEU A 511 5.73 27.40 -30.86
N PRO A 512 5.06 28.57 -30.80
CA PRO A 512 4.59 29.13 -29.54
C PRO A 512 3.51 28.25 -28.89
N ILE A 513 3.64 28.03 -27.59
CA ILE A 513 2.67 27.26 -26.79
C ILE A 513 1.70 28.23 -26.12
N ASN A 514 0.41 28.01 -26.30
CA ASN A 514 -0.63 28.79 -25.65
C ASN A 514 -0.67 28.41 -24.14
N PRO A 515 -0.49 29.38 -23.23
CA PRO A 515 -0.46 29.12 -21.78
C PRO A 515 -1.80 28.71 -21.18
N ILE A 516 -2.91 28.86 -21.92
CA ILE A 516 -4.25 28.44 -21.48
C ILE A 516 -4.49 26.98 -21.85
N THR A 517 -4.28 26.60 -23.11
CA THR A 517 -4.57 25.24 -23.59
C THR A 517 -3.40 24.27 -23.42
N GLY A 518 -2.18 24.77 -23.31
CA GLY A 518 -0.96 23.96 -23.30
C GLY A 518 -0.61 23.38 -24.68
N THR A 519 -1.32 23.80 -25.73
CA THR A 519 -1.14 23.36 -27.12
C THR A 519 -0.45 24.43 -27.95
N VAL A 520 0.05 24.06 -29.14
CA VAL A 520 0.53 25.04 -30.13
C VAL A 520 -0.62 25.96 -30.52
N GLU A 521 -0.35 27.26 -30.64
CA GLU A 521 -1.31 28.20 -31.24
C GLU A 521 -1.67 27.74 -32.66
N GLY A 522 -2.87 27.19 -32.82
CA GLY A 522 -3.44 26.93 -34.13
C GLY A 522 -3.71 28.25 -34.87
N PRO A 523 -3.94 28.21 -36.20
CA PRO A 523 -4.52 29.36 -36.88
C PRO A 523 -5.80 29.78 -36.12
N PRO A 524 -6.05 31.08 -35.96
CA PRO A 524 -7.26 31.53 -35.28
C PRO A 524 -8.46 30.80 -35.89
N GLU A 525 -9.30 30.21 -35.03
CA GLU A 525 -10.56 29.63 -35.49
C GLU A 525 -11.24 30.66 -36.39
N PRO A 526 -11.71 30.27 -37.60
CA PRO A 526 -12.33 31.21 -38.50
C PRO A 526 -13.42 31.95 -37.74
N GLU A 527 -13.44 33.28 -37.82
CA GLU A 527 -14.44 34.10 -37.12
C GLU A 527 -15.81 33.51 -37.43
N MET A 528 -16.43 32.94 -36.39
CA MET A 528 -17.74 32.32 -36.47
C MET A 528 -18.69 33.33 -37.11
N THR A 529 -19.40 32.92 -38.16
CA THR A 529 -20.35 33.81 -38.83
C THR A 529 -21.40 34.26 -37.82
N ASP A 530 -21.98 35.46 -37.98
CA ASP A 530 -22.95 35.95 -37.00
C ASP A 530 -24.16 35.01 -36.84
N GLU A 531 -24.50 34.26 -37.90
CA GLU A 531 -25.52 33.21 -37.87
C GLU A 531 -25.13 31.98 -37.04
N GLU A 532 -23.86 31.58 -37.08
CA GLU A 532 -23.34 30.51 -36.23
C GLU A 532 -23.24 30.95 -34.76
N LYS A 533 -22.89 32.22 -34.51
CA LYS A 533 -22.90 32.80 -33.16
C LYS A 533 -24.30 32.80 -32.56
N GLU A 534 -25.31 33.17 -33.34
CA GLU A 534 -26.71 33.11 -32.92
C GLU A 534 -27.13 31.67 -32.60
N ARG A 535 -26.78 30.69 -33.44
CA ARG A 535 -27.08 29.27 -33.18
C ARG A 535 -26.38 28.70 -31.94
N GLU A 536 -25.13 29.06 -31.68
CA GLU A 536 -24.43 28.65 -30.45
C GLU A 536 -25.01 29.36 -29.21
N ALA A 537 -25.42 30.64 -29.34
CA ALA A 537 -26.11 31.36 -28.28
C ALA A 537 -27.47 30.72 -27.92
N GLU A 538 -28.23 30.25 -28.92
CA GLU A 538 -29.48 29.51 -28.72
C GLU A 538 -29.24 28.18 -28.00
N LYS A 539 -28.21 27.42 -28.37
CA LYS A 539 -27.84 26.18 -27.66
C LYS A 539 -27.48 26.45 -26.20
N LEU A 540 -26.68 27.48 -25.94
CA LEU A 540 -26.32 27.89 -24.59
C LEU A 540 -27.53 28.35 -23.78
N PHE A 541 -28.47 29.06 -24.41
CA PHE A 541 -29.73 29.45 -23.78
C PHE A 541 -30.53 28.23 -23.30
N VAL A 542 -30.70 27.23 -24.17
CA VAL A 542 -31.38 25.97 -23.82
C VAL A 542 -30.65 25.26 -22.69
N LEU A 543 -29.32 25.23 -22.71
CA LEU A 543 -28.51 24.60 -21.67
C LEU A 543 -28.67 25.28 -20.30
N PHE A 544 -28.63 26.63 -20.26
CA PHE A 544 -28.83 27.39 -19.02
C PHE A 544 -30.28 27.29 -18.50
N ASP A 545 -31.28 27.25 -19.36
CA ASP A 545 -32.68 27.02 -18.98
C ASP A 545 -32.89 25.60 -18.42
N GLN A 546 -32.25 24.59 -19.02
CA GLN A 546 -32.25 23.23 -18.49
C GLN A 546 -31.55 23.13 -17.13
N LEU A 547 -30.37 23.74 -16.96
CA LEU A 547 -29.62 23.78 -15.70
C LEU A 547 -30.36 24.51 -14.58
N GLU A 548 -31.14 25.55 -14.92
CA GLU A 548 -32.03 26.23 -13.98
C GLU A 548 -33.19 25.32 -13.56
N LYS A 549 -33.80 24.60 -14.52
CA LYS A 549 -34.91 23.66 -14.25
C LYS A 549 -34.49 22.43 -13.46
N THR A 550 -33.27 21.94 -13.63
CA THR A 550 -32.72 20.81 -12.84
C THR A 550 -32.25 21.24 -11.45
N GLY A 551 -32.31 22.54 -11.12
CA GLY A 551 -31.93 23.08 -9.82
C GLY A 551 -30.43 23.14 -9.56
N MET A 552 -29.60 22.83 -10.57
CA MET A 552 -28.14 22.92 -10.49
C MET A 552 -27.64 24.37 -10.51
N LEU A 553 -28.45 25.30 -11.03
CA LEU A 553 -28.13 26.73 -11.07
C LEU A 553 -29.27 27.55 -10.48
N SER A 554 -28.95 28.48 -9.56
CA SER A 554 -29.95 29.41 -9.02
C SER A 554 -30.36 30.45 -10.09
N PRO A 555 -31.64 30.86 -10.18
CA PRO A 555 -32.10 31.85 -11.17
C PRO A 555 -31.35 33.19 -11.13
N SER A 556 -30.79 33.56 -9.97
CA SER A 556 -30.00 34.78 -9.76
C SER A 556 -28.54 34.65 -10.22
N GLN A 557 -28.03 33.44 -10.43
CA GLN A 557 -26.68 33.15 -10.91
C GLN A 557 -26.65 32.85 -12.42
N ASN A 558 -27.82 32.73 -13.06
CA ASN A 558 -27.95 32.52 -14.50
C ASN A 558 -27.34 33.70 -15.27
N PRO A 559 -26.24 33.49 -16.03
CA PRO A 559 -25.56 34.54 -16.79
C PRO A 559 -26.49 35.20 -17.81
N TYR A 560 -27.40 34.43 -18.40
CA TYR A 560 -28.31 34.91 -19.44
C TYR A 560 -29.38 35.85 -18.88
N ARG A 561 -29.94 35.53 -17.70
CA ARG A 561 -30.88 36.43 -17.03
C ARG A 561 -30.23 37.73 -16.60
N LYS A 562 -28.95 37.68 -16.17
CA LYS A 562 -28.17 38.89 -15.89
C LYS A 562 -27.95 39.73 -17.15
N ALA A 563 -27.66 39.10 -18.29
CA ALA A 563 -27.48 39.80 -19.57
C ALA A 563 -28.79 40.47 -20.05
N ILE A 564 -29.94 39.80 -19.90
CA ILE A 564 -31.27 40.41 -20.16
C ILE A 564 -31.52 41.57 -19.20
N GLN A 565 -31.24 41.38 -17.90
CA GLN A 565 -31.48 42.39 -16.87
C GLN A 565 -30.57 43.63 -17.02
N GLN A 566 -29.38 43.45 -17.61
CA GLN A 566 -28.44 44.51 -17.97
C GLN A 566 -28.72 45.13 -19.35
N GLY A 567 -29.73 44.65 -20.09
CA GLY A 567 -30.13 45.19 -21.40
C GLY A 567 -29.15 44.88 -22.53
N LEU A 568 -28.28 43.88 -22.36
CA LEU A 568 -27.27 43.49 -23.34
C LEU A 568 -27.83 42.57 -24.45
N ILE A 569 -29.03 42.00 -24.25
CA ILE A 569 -29.72 41.09 -25.18
C ILE A 569 -31.19 41.49 -25.25
N SER A 570 -31.74 41.64 -26.47
CA SER A 570 -33.17 41.92 -26.69
C SER A 570 -34.03 40.69 -26.41
N MET A 571 -35.20 40.88 -25.78
CA MET A 571 -36.19 39.81 -25.51
C MET A 571 -36.75 39.13 -26.76
N ASP A 572 -36.48 39.64 -27.96
CA ASP A 572 -36.96 39.08 -29.23
C ASP A 572 -36.18 37.84 -29.72
N ALA A 573 -35.04 37.51 -29.11
CA ALA A 573 -34.30 36.28 -29.41
C ALA A 573 -34.80 35.02 -28.66
N ALA A 574 -35.89 35.15 -27.88
CA ALA A 574 -36.39 34.10 -26.99
C ALA A 574 -37.78 33.55 -27.40
N LYS A 575 -38.15 33.64 -28.67
CA LYS A 575 -39.41 33.08 -29.19
C LYS A 575 -39.23 31.98 -30.20
#